data_AF-A0A183J5I4-F1
#
_entry.id   AF-A0A183J5I4-F1
#
_cell.length_a   1.000
_cell.length_b   1.000
_cell.length_c   1.000
_cell.angle_alpha   90.00
_cell.angle_beta   90.00
_cell.angle_gamma   90.00
#
_symmetry.space_group_name_H-M   'P 1'
#
loop_
_entity.id
_entity.type
_entity.pdbx_description
1 polymer ?
#
loop_
_entity_poly.entity_id
_entity_poly.type
_entity_poly.pdbx_seq_one_letter_code
_entity_poly.pdbx_strand_id
1 'polypeptide(L)'
;MALYDLRFQLKVMEFKHSHSVFLLDRFVHRIYPHPQQSSRIFSSFCGNGELSEWDMETGTRQCVFWPAATPPLSYHEVTHGDFT
;
A
#
# COMPACT_ATOMS: atom_id res chain seq x y z
N MET A 1 -7.16 -2.91 1.76
CA MET A 1 -6.77 -4.11 2.54
C MET A 1 -7.33 -3.95 3.96
N ALA A 2 -7.63 -5.03 4.69
CA ALA A 2 -8.16 -4.94 6.05
C ALA A 2 -7.54 -6.00 6.95
N LEU A 3 -7.34 -5.65 8.23
CA LEU A 3 -6.86 -6.53 9.28
C LEU A 3 -8.05 -6.95 10.14
N TYR A 4 -8.19 -8.26 10.33
CA TYR A 4 -9.22 -8.85 11.16
C TYR A 4 -8.59 -9.66 12.29
N ASP A 5 -9.12 -9.50 13.50
CA ASP A 5 -8.86 -10.44 14.58
C ASP A 5 -9.90 -11.57 14.46
N LEU A 6 -9.42 -12.76 14.10
CA LEU A 6 -10.27 -13.92 13.85
C LEU A 6 -10.86 -14.51 15.14
N ARG A 7 -10.25 -14.25 16.31
CA ARG A 7 -10.77 -14.74 17.60
C ARG A 7 -12.07 -14.04 17.96
N PHE A 8 -12.13 -12.74 17.67
CA PHE A 8 -13.27 -11.86 17.97
C PHE A 8 -14.14 -11.55 16.75
N GLN A 9 -13.77 -12.05 15.57
CA GLN A 9 -14.41 -11.75 14.28
C GLN A 9 -14.53 -10.23 14.03
N LEU A 10 -13.53 -9.47 14.47
CA LEU A 10 -13.58 -8.01 14.47
C LEU A 10 -12.63 -7.45 13.40
N LYS A 11 -13.12 -6.49 12.61
CA LYS A 11 -12.25 -5.65 11.78
C LYS A 11 -11.46 -4.74 12.70
N VAL A 12 -10.16 -4.99 12.82
CA VAL A 12 -9.24 -4.19 13.64
C VAL A 12 -8.88 -2.91 12.89
N MET A 13 -8.57 -3.03 11.59
CA MET A 13 -8.05 -1.90 10.82
C MET A 13 -8.36 -2.04 9.33
N GLU A 14 -8.42 -0.90 8.64
CA GLU A 14 -8.56 -0.83 7.19
C GLU A 14 -7.45 0.05 6.60
N PHE A 15 -6.72 -0.51 5.65
CA PHE A 15 -5.62 0.12 4.93
C PHE A 15 -6.11 0.51 3.54
N LYS A 16 -6.17 1.81 3.29
CA LYS A 16 -6.50 2.37 1.97
C LYS A 16 -5.22 2.61 1.21
N HIS A 17 -5.11 2.00 0.04
CA HIS A 17 -4.02 2.33 -0.87
C HIS A 17 -4.38 3.62 -1.61
N SER A 18 -3.48 4.60 -1.62
CA SER A 18 -3.71 5.89 -2.28
C SER A 18 -4.06 5.77 -3.77
N HIS A 19 -3.68 4.66 -4.42
CA HIS A 19 -3.86 4.43 -5.85
C HIS A 19 -5.04 3.52 -6.22
N SER A 20 -5.86 3.06 -5.26
CA SER A 20 -6.98 2.15 -5.53
C SER A 20 -8.27 2.83 -6.03
N VAL A 21 -8.27 4.15 -6.22
CA VAL A 21 -9.50 4.92 -6.44
C VAL A 21 -9.77 5.24 -7.92
N PHE A 22 -8.76 5.18 -8.80
CA PHE A 22 -8.87 5.81 -10.12
C PHE A 22 -8.79 4.88 -11.35
N LEU A 23 -8.45 3.59 -11.21
CA LEU A 23 -8.39 2.67 -12.35
C LEU A 23 -8.91 1.27 -12.00
N LEU A 24 -9.75 0.73 -12.89
CA LEU A 24 -10.44 -0.56 -12.77
C LEU A 24 -9.52 -1.80 -12.66
N ASP A 25 -8.22 -1.64 -12.85
CA ASP A 25 -7.23 -2.74 -12.85
C ASP A 25 -6.11 -2.57 -11.78
N ARG A 26 -6.38 -1.71 -10.79
CA ARG A 26 -5.40 -1.33 -9.75
C ARG A 26 -5.82 -1.84 -8.38
N PHE A 27 -5.32 -3.02 -8.01
CA PHE A 27 -5.62 -3.69 -6.75
C PHE A 27 -4.37 -4.27 -6.10
N VAL A 28 -4.44 -4.50 -4.78
CA VAL A 28 -3.41 -5.25 -4.06
C VAL A 28 -3.53 -6.72 -4.48
N HIS A 29 -2.48 -7.27 -5.10
CA HIS A 29 -2.51 -8.62 -5.66
C HIS A 29 -1.88 -9.67 -4.73
N ARG A 30 -0.89 -9.28 -3.89
CA ARG A 30 -0.30 -10.17 -2.88
C ARG A 30 0.08 -9.43 -1.62
N ILE A 31 0.02 -10.15 -0.51
CA ILE A 31 0.43 -9.72 0.82
C ILE A 31 1.46 -10.73 1.33
N TYR A 32 2.56 -10.24 1.90
CA TYR A 32 3.63 -11.05 2.46
C TYR A 32 3.97 -10.58 3.88
N PRO A 33 4.23 -11.49 4.84
CA PRO A 33 4.71 -11.10 6.15
C PRO A 33 6.15 -10.56 6.09
N HIS A 34 6.47 -9.58 6.93
CA HIS A 34 7.85 -9.13 7.09
C HIS A 34 8.67 -10.19 7.85
N PRO A 35 9.87 -10.60 7.36
CA PRO A 35 10.58 -11.77 7.86
C PRO A 35 11.10 -11.62 9.30
N GLN A 36 11.34 -10.39 9.77
CA GLN A 36 11.93 -10.11 11.08
C GLN A 36 10.96 -9.42 12.05
N GLN A 37 9.83 -8.91 11.55
CA GLN A 37 8.96 -8.00 12.32
C GLN A 37 7.51 -8.42 12.10
N SER A 38 6.94 -9.12 13.07
CA SER A 38 5.58 -9.69 12.94
C SER A 38 4.48 -8.64 12.82
N SER A 39 4.74 -7.41 13.28
CA SER A 39 3.81 -6.27 13.13
C SER A 39 3.82 -5.67 11.73
N ARG A 40 4.66 -6.15 10.81
CA ARG A 40 4.81 -5.56 9.48
C ARG A 40 4.50 -6.54 8.36
N ILE A 41 3.99 -5.99 7.25
CA ILE A 41 3.67 -6.72 6.03
C ILE A 41 4.11 -5.95 4.81
N PHE A 42 4.37 -6.67 3.73
CA PHE A 42 4.54 -6.11 2.40
C PHE A 42 3.28 -6.36 1.57
N SER A 43 2.81 -5.35 0.85
CA SER A 43 1.73 -5.49 -0.12
C SER A 43 2.25 -5.14 -1.52
N SER A 44 1.99 -6.00 -2.50
CA SER A 44 2.28 -5.71 -3.90
C SER A 44 1.02 -5.22 -4.63
N PHE A 45 1.18 -4.19 -5.46
CA PHE A 45 0.08 -3.57 -6.20
C PHE A 45 0.14 -3.90 -7.70
N CYS A 46 -0.98 -4.34 -8.25
CA CYS A 46 -1.13 -4.61 -9.68
C CYS A 46 -1.09 -3.30 -10.49
N GLY A 47 -0.44 -3.35 -11.66
CA GLY A 47 -0.36 -2.24 -12.62
C GLY A 47 0.92 -1.40 -12.56
N ASN A 48 1.59 -1.32 -11.42
CA ASN A 48 2.76 -0.44 -11.23
C ASN A 48 4.00 -1.13 -10.63
N GLY A 49 3.88 -2.40 -10.20
CA GLY A 49 4.98 -3.12 -9.54
C GLY A 49 5.34 -2.55 -8.17
N GLU A 50 4.46 -1.73 -7.57
CA GLU A 50 4.66 -1.14 -6.25
C GLU A 50 4.70 -2.22 -5.18
N LEU A 51 5.71 -2.15 -4.30
CA LEU A 51 5.74 -2.93 -3.06
C LEU A 51 5.74 -1.96 -1.88
N SER A 52 4.68 -1.96 -1.09
CA SER A 52 4.57 -1.10 0.10
C SER A 52 4.77 -1.91 1.38
N GLU A 53 5.59 -1.42 2.30
CA GLU A 53 5.66 -1.94 3.68
C GLU A 53 4.64 -1.21 4.56
N TRP A 54 3.86 -1.98 5.30
CA TRP A 54 2.83 -1.48 6.21
C TRP A 54 3.12 -1.97 7.62
N ASP A 55 2.96 -1.05 8.56
CA ASP A 55 2.91 -1.35 9.98
C ASP A 55 1.44 -1.58 10.38
N MET A 56 1.15 -2.80 10.85
CA MET A 56 -0.20 -3.24 11.20
C MET A 56 -0.68 -2.71 12.55
N GLU A 57 0.21 -2.27 13.43
CA GLU A 57 -0.16 -1.72 14.74
C GLU A 57 -0.63 -0.27 14.59
N THR A 58 0.06 0.48 13.73
CA THR A 58 -0.19 1.91 13.52
C THR A 58 -1.04 2.21 12.30
N GLY A 59 -1.15 1.27 11.35
CA GLY A 59 -1.83 1.49 10.07
C GLY A 59 -1.00 2.27 9.06
N THR A 60 0.26 2.58 9.38
CA THR A 60 1.08 3.49 8.60
C THR A 60 1.82 2.76 7.48
N ARG A 61 1.93 3.42 6.32
CA ARG A 61 2.81 2.97 5.24
C ARG A 61 4.22 3.48 5.51
N GLN A 62 5.14 2.57 5.81
CA GLN A 62 6.50 2.90 6.23
C GLN A 62 7.40 3.24 5.04
N CYS A 63 7.39 2.39 4.02
CA CYS A 63 8.20 2.60 2.83
C CYS A 63 7.55 1.99 1.58
N VAL A 64 8.05 2.41 0.41
CA VAL A 64 7.60 1.94 -0.90
C VAL A 64 8.83 1.59 -1.73
N PHE A 65 8.83 0.39 -2.31
CA PHE A 65 9.88 -0.12 -3.18
C PHE A 65 9.38 -0.24 -4.61
N TRP A 66 10.32 -0.01 -5.53
CA TRP A 66 10.11 -0.10 -6.97
C TRP A 66 11.12 -1.09 -7.57
N PRO A 67 10.70 -1.96 -8.48
CA PRO A 67 11.61 -2.81 -9.25
C PRO A 67 12.53 -1.98 -10.17
N ALA A 68 12.09 -0.79 -10.57
CA ALA A 68 12.82 0.14 -11.42
C ALA A 68 13.34 1.33 -10.60
N ALA A 69 14.48 1.90 -11.02
CA ALA A 69 15.10 3.07 -10.37
C ALA A 69 14.23 4.35 -10.45
N THR A 70 13.28 4.38 -11.39
CA THR A 70 12.30 5.46 -11.53
C THR A 70 10.91 5.00 -11.12
N PRO A 71 10.16 5.80 -10.33
CA PRO A 71 8.77 5.49 -10.02
C PRO A 71 7.93 5.46 -11.31
N PRO A 72 6.82 4.70 -11.32
CA PRO A 72 5.93 4.61 -12.48
C PRO A 72 5.48 5.98 -13.00
N LEU A 73 5.40 6.16 -14.32
CA LEU A 73 4.91 7.39 -14.96
C LEU A 73 3.47 7.78 -14.57
N SER A 74 2.74 6.88 -13.89
CA SER A 74 1.39 7.15 -13.38
C SER A 74 1.36 7.76 -11.98
N TYR A 75 2.52 8.09 -11.40
CA TYR A 75 2.64 9.03 -10.29
C TYR A 75 2.47 10.45 -10.82
N HIS A 76 1.28 10.79 -11.30
CA HIS A 76 0.92 12.21 -11.33
C HIS A 76 0.76 12.62 -9.86
N GLU A 77 1.80 13.22 -9.31
CA GLU A 77 1.64 14.13 -8.19
C GLU A 77 0.52 15.10 -8.58
N VAL A 78 -0.52 15.19 -7.76
CA VAL A 78 -1.34 16.38 -7.76
C VAL A 78 -0.44 17.47 -7.21
N THR A 79 0.34 18.10 -8.09
CA THR A 79 1.06 19.33 -7.80
C THR A 79 -0.03 20.36 -7.50
N HIS A 80 -0.28 20.61 -6.22
CA HIS A 80 -1.02 21.80 -5.81
C HIS A 80 -0.26 22.99 -6.39
N GLY A 81 -0.96 23.75 -7.23
CA GLY A 81 -0.35 24.57 -8.26
C GLY A 81 0.53 25.70 -7.75
N ASP A 82 1.48 26.06 -8.60
CA ASP A 82 2.00 27.42 -8.67
C ASP A 82 1.64 27.97 -10.05
N PHE A 83 0.56 28.77 -10.06
CA PHE A 83 0.34 29.78 -11.08
C PHE A 83 1.26 30.96 -10.74
N THR A 84 2.27 31.19 -11.58
CA THR A 84 2.86 32.51 -11.83
C THR A 84 3.22 32.62 -13.29
#